data_AF-A0A0M4M474-F1
#
_entry.id   AF-A0A0M4M474-F1
#
_cell.length_a   1.000
_cell.length_b   1.000
_cell.length_c   1.000
_cell.angle_alpha   90.00
_cell.angle_beta   90.00
_cell.angle_gamma   90.00
#
_symmetry.space_group_name_H-M   'P 1'
#
loop_
_entity.id
_entity.type
_entity.pdbx_description
1 polymer ?
#
loop_
_entity_poly.entity_id
_entity_poly.type
_entity_poly.pdbx_seq_one_letter_code
_entity_poly.pdbx_strand_id
1 'polypeptide(L)'
;MNKFLKFFAKTLIALLGLWCVVASVLAIYDVSLYFPFYISEGEEMPYHRMVALRVTILLTFAFYSLKYLISESRQLYPIQFLDTILKTYFFSALVIGMRFDVAKSEYIVLLLFLLMAIFSHIVSRPKLRRYYYSKFSD
;
A
#
# COMPACT_ATOMS: atom_id res chain seq x y z
N MET A 1 1.75 22.89 5.52
CA MET A 1 1.63 21.58 6.18
C MET A 1 2.38 21.63 7.48
N ASN A 2 1.72 21.33 8.60
CA ASN A 2 2.34 21.27 9.91
C ASN A 2 3.56 20.34 9.82
N LYS A 3 4.72 20.78 10.35
CA LYS A 3 5.96 19.98 10.37
C LYS A 3 5.71 18.57 10.91
N PHE A 4 4.79 18.46 11.86
CA PHE A 4 4.28 17.21 12.43
C PHE A 4 3.73 16.22 11.40
N LEU A 5 2.81 16.64 10.52
CA LEU A 5 2.23 15.75 9.50
C LEU A 5 3.28 15.24 8.52
N LYS A 6 4.30 16.06 8.22
CA LYS A 6 5.41 15.63 7.35
C LYS A 6 6.26 14.54 7.99
N PHE A 7 6.63 14.79 9.24
CA PHE A 7 7.42 13.85 10.04
C PHE A 7 6.67 12.53 10.16
N PHE A 8 5.39 12.59 10.55
CA PHE A 8 4.53 11.42 10.67
C PHE A 8 4.44 10.62 9.37
N ALA A 9 4.21 11.29 8.22
CA ALA A 9 4.13 10.60 6.93
C ALA A 9 5.46 9.91 6.55
N LYS A 10 6.61 10.57 6.79
CA LYS A 10 7.92 9.95 6.52
C LYS A 10 8.17 8.74 7.43
N THR A 11 7.85 8.85 8.72
CA THR A 11 7.98 7.76 9.68
C THR A 11 7.07 6.59 9.31
N LEU A 12 5.81 6.86 8.95
CA LEU A 12 4.87 5.83 8.51
C LEU A 12 5.37 5.09 7.27
N ILE A 13 5.83 5.82 6.25
CA ILE A 13 6.37 5.24 5.01
C ILE A 13 7.65 4.45 5.29
N ALA A 14 8.53 4.93 6.17
CA ALA A 14 9.75 4.24 6.54
C ALA A 14 9.45 2.92 7.27
N LEU A 15 8.51 2.92 8.22
CA LEU A 15 8.07 1.72 8.93
C LEU A 15 7.41 0.72 7.99
N LEU A 16 6.57 1.20 7.06
CA LEU A 16 5.96 0.36 6.03
C LEU A 16 7.00 -0.24 5.08
N GLY A 17 7.98 0.56 4.66
CA GLY A 17 9.07 0.09 3.82
C GLY A 17 9.90 -0.98 4.51
N LEU A 18 10.28 -0.74 5.77
CA LEU A 18 10.99 -1.72 6.60
C LEU A 18 10.18 -3.02 6.76
N TRP A 19 8.88 -2.89 7.07
CA TRP A 19 7.98 -4.03 7.20
C TRP A 19 7.91 -4.86 5.91
N CYS A 20 7.74 -4.22 4.76
CA CYS A 20 7.73 -4.91 3.47
C CYS A 20 9.05 -5.66 3.22
N VAL A 21 10.20 -5.05 3.51
CA VAL A 21 11.50 -5.71 3.37
C VAL A 21 11.60 -6.94 4.27
N VAL A 22 11.24 -6.82 5.55
CA VAL A 22 11.28 -7.95 6.50
C VAL A 22 10.35 -9.07 6.05
N ALA A 23 9.09 -8.75 5.70
CA ALA A 23 8.12 -9.74 5.24
C ALA A 23 8.59 -10.46 3.97
N SER A 24 9.20 -9.72 3.02
CA SER A 24 9.74 -10.32 1.80
C SER A 24 10.94 -11.23 2.07
N VAL A 25 11.85 -10.86 2.97
CA VAL A 25 12.99 -11.72 3.34
C VAL A 25 12.50 -13.00 4.00
N LEU A 26 11.58 -12.92 4.96
CA LEU A 26 11.00 -14.08 5.64
C LEU A 26 10.29 -15.04 4.67
N ALA A 27 9.54 -14.49 3.70
CA ALA A 27 8.85 -15.31 2.70
C ALA A 27 9.81 -16.14 1.83
N ILE A 28 11.05 -15.69 1.60
CA ILE A 28 12.08 -16.46 0.87
C ILE A 28 12.51 -17.70 1.68
N TYR A 29 12.42 -17.64 3.01
CA TYR A 29 12.73 -18.73 3.94
C TYR A 29 11.49 -19.52 4.37
N ASP A 30 10.40 -19.47 3.60
CA ASP A 30 9.14 -20.17 3.89
C ASP A 30 8.48 -19.75 5.22
N VAL A 31 8.78 -18.53 5.69
CA VAL A 31 8.17 -17.93 6.86
C VAL A 31 7.14 -16.90 6.43
N SER A 32 5.87 -17.18 6.69
CA SER A 32 4.75 -16.30 6.36
C SER A 32 4.58 -15.23 7.44
N LEU A 33 5.06 -14.00 7.17
CA LEU A 33 4.77 -12.82 7.98
C LEU A 33 3.59 -12.03 7.39
N TYR A 34 2.47 -11.96 8.09
CA TYR A 34 1.30 -11.19 7.65
C TYR A 34 0.65 -10.39 8.78
N PHE A 35 0.02 -9.28 8.39
CA PHE A 35 -0.58 -8.32 9.32
C PHE A 35 -1.73 -8.97 10.14
N PRO A 36 -1.93 -8.62 11.44
CA PRO A 36 -1.20 -7.66 12.27
C PRO A 36 0.25 -8.02 12.59
N PHE A 37 0.54 -9.21 13.12
CA PHE A 37 1.91 -9.67 13.37
C PHE A 37 1.92 -11.20 13.49
N TYR A 38 1.24 -11.88 12.58
CA TYR A 38 1.22 -13.34 12.57
C TYR A 38 2.45 -13.84 11.84
N ILE A 39 3.20 -14.71 12.51
CA ILE A 39 4.33 -15.45 11.96
C ILE A 39 3.86 -16.90 11.94
N SER A 40 3.82 -17.50 10.76
CA SER A 40 3.63 -18.94 10.62
C SER A 40 4.84 -19.55 9.93
N GLU A 41 5.40 -20.58 10.56
CA GLU A 41 6.48 -21.40 10.03
C GLU A 41 5.86 -22.61 9.35
N GLY A 42 6.02 -22.73 8.03
CA GLY A 42 5.52 -23.87 7.27
C GLY A 42 4.00 -23.92 7.02
N GLU A 43 3.19 -22.98 7.54
CA GLU A 43 1.83 -22.80 7.02
C GLU A 43 1.75 -21.67 5.98
N GLU A 44 0.98 -21.96 4.92
CA GLU A 44 0.70 -21.00 3.88
C GLU A 44 -0.12 -19.82 4.39
N MET A 45 0.25 -18.61 3.98
CA MET A 45 -0.56 -17.42 4.16
C MET A 45 -2.00 -17.67 3.67
N PRO A 46 -3.04 -17.22 4.41
CA PRO A 46 -4.42 -17.50 4.04
C PRO A 46 -4.73 -17.15 2.57
N TYR A 47 -5.32 -18.10 1.84
CA TYR A 47 -5.48 -18.01 0.38
C TYR A 47 -6.18 -16.74 -0.10
N HIS A 48 -7.23 -16.29 0.59
CA HIS A 48 -7.96 -15.07 0.25
C HIS A 48 -7.05 -13.82 0.26
N ARG A 49 -6.02 -13.80 1.11
CA ARG A 49 -5.05 -12.69 1.17
C ARG A 49 -4.08 -12.73 -0.01
N MET A 50 -3.65 -13.92 -0.42
CA MET A 50 -2.84 -14.11 -1.64
C MET A 50 -3.61 -13.67 -2.89
N VAL A 51 -4.90 -14.05 -2.99
CA VAL A 51 -5.77 -13.61 -4.07
C VAL A 51 -5.94 -12.09 -4.06
N ALA A 52 -6.15 -11.47 -2.89
CA ALA A 52 -6.25 -10.01 -2.77
C ALA A 52 -4.96 -9.30 -3.24
N LEU A 53 -3.78 -9.81 -2.87
CA LEU A 53 -2.50 -9.28 -3.35
C LEU A 53 -2.34 -9.41 -4.87
N ARG A 54 -2.69 -10.57 -5.43
CA ARG A 54 -2.66 -10.79 -6.89
C ARG A 54 -3.55 -9.78 -7.62
N VAL A 55 -4.79 -9.60 -7.17
CA VAL A 55 -5.73 -8.64 -7.77
C VAL A 55 -5.20 -7.21 -7.62
N THR A 56 -4.59 -6.89 -6.49
CA THR A 56 -3.98 -5.58 -6.25
C THR A 56 -2.91 -5.25 -7.27
N ILE A 57 -1.94 -6.16 -7.48
CA ILE A 57 -0.84 -5.97 -8.43
C ILE A 57 -1.41 -5.74 -9.85
N LEU A 58 -2.35 -6.59 -10.27
CA LEU A 58 -2.94 -6.51 -11.61
C LEU A 58 -3.72 -5.21 -11.82
N LEU A 59 -4.55 -4.79 -10.85
CA LEU A 59 -5.32 -3.55 -10.95
C LEU A 59 -4.45 -2.29 -10.86
N THR A 60 -3.40 -2.30 -10.01
CA THR A 60 -2.46 -1.17 -9.94
C THR A 60 -1.69 -1.04 -11.25
N PHE A 61 -1.25 -2.15 -11.84
CA PHE A 61 -0.63 -2.14 -13.17
C PHE A 61 -1.61 -1.60 -14.22
N ALA A 62 -2.84 -2.13 -14.28
CA ALA A 62 -3.85 -1.66 -15.23
C ALA A 62 -4.13 -0.16 -15.10
N PHE A 63 -4.24 0.35 -13.87
CA PHE A 63 -4.42 1.78 -13.61
C PHE A 63 -3.29 2.63 -14.19
N TYR A 64 -2.02 2.23 -13.98
CA TYR A 64 -0.88 2.98 -14.50
C TYR A 64 -0.70 2.84 -16.01
N SER A 65 -1.01 1.69 -16.59
CA SER A 65 -1.04 1.50 -18.03
C SER A 65 -2.07 2.40 -18.70
N LEU A 66 -3.30 2.45 -18.18
CA LEU A 66 -4.34 3.37 -18.69
C LEU A 66 -3.92 4.83 -18.51
N LYS A 67 -3.34 5.17 -17.35
CA LYS A 67 -2.85 6.52 -17.09
C LYS A 67 -1.75 6.94 -18.07
N TYR A 68 -0.84 6.04 -18.40
CA TYR A 68 0.22 6.27 -19.38
C TYR A 68 -0.38 6.56 -20.76
N LEU A 69 -1.27 5.69 -21.24
CA LEU A 69 -1.91 5.84 -22.56
C LEU A 69 -2.74 7.13 -22.70
N ILE A 70 -3.34 7.64 -21.61
CA ILE A 70 -4.20 8.83 -21.63
C ILE A 70 -3.41 10.13 -21.34
N SER A 71 -2.28 10.06 -20.64
CA SER A 71 -1.62 11.25 -20.06
C SER A 71 -0.09 11.15 -20.03
N GLU A 72 0.50 10.73 -21.17
CA GLU A 72 1.93 10.42 -21.38
C GLU A 72 2.95 11.38 -20.73
N SER A 73 2.60 12.64 -20.46
CA SER A 73 3.54 13.68 -20.00
C SER A 73 3.56 14.02 -18.50
N ARG A 74 2.80 13.33 -17.64
CA ARG A 74 2.77 13.66 -16.19
C ARG A 74 3.75 12.83 -15.36
N GLN A 75 4.83 13.46 -14.91
CA GLN A 75 5.74 12.90 -13.89
C GLN A 75 4.97 12.33 -12.69
N LEU A 76 5.29 11.08 -12.35
CA LEU A 76 4.72 10.35 -11.24
C LEU A 76 5.71 10.31 -10.08
N TYR A 77 5.29 10.79 -8.92
CA TYR A 77 6.12 10.71 -7.72
C TYR A 77 5.91 9.35 -7.01
N PRO A 78 6.94 8.80 -6.32
CA PRO A 78 6.81 7.54 -5.59
C PRO A 78 5.65 7.50 -4.59
N ILE A 79 5.34 8.64 -3.95
CA ILE A 79 4.21 8.73 -3.01
C ILE A 79 2.84 8.56 -3.70
N GLN A 80 2.74 8.92 -4.98
CA GLN A 80 1.52 8.71 -5.76
C GLN A 80 1.34 7.23 -6.10
N PHE A 81 2.43 6.52 -6.38
CA PHE A 81 2.43 5.06 -6.51
C PHE A 81 1.96 4.39 -5.22
N LEU A 82 2.54 4.78 -4.09
CA LEU A 82 2.14 4.24 -2.79
C LEU A 82 0.68 4.52 -2.46
N ASP A 83 0.18 5.73 -2.76
CA ASP A 83 -1.22 6.09 -2.58
C ASP A 83 -2.16 5.23 -3.43
N THR A 84 -1.83 5.02 -4.71
CA THR A 84 -2.62 4.19 -5.61
C THR A 84 -2.63 2.73 -5.16
N ILE A 85 -1.47 2.12 -4.89
CA ILE A 85 -1.42 0.70 -4.53
C ILE A 85 -2.14 0.41 -3.20
N LEU A 86 -2.06 1.31 -2.21
CA LEU A 86 -2.78 1.16 -0.94
C LEU A 86 -4.30 1.19 -1.12
N LYS A 87 -4.80 2.09 -1.97
CA LYS A 87 -6.24 2.13 -2.30
C LYS A 87 -6.68 0.91 -3.07
N THR A 88 -5.90 0.51 -4.08
CA THR A 88 -6.18 -0.70 -4.84
C THR A 88 -6.20 -1.93 -3.93
N TYR A 89 -5.26 -2.02 -2.98
CA TYR A 89 -5.23 -3.10 -1.99
C TYR A 89 -6.48 -3.09 -1.12
N PHE A 90 -6.86 -1.94 -0.56
CA PHE A 90 -8.07 -1.82 0.26
C PHE A 90 -9.31 -2.34 -0.48
N PHE A 91 -9.55 -1.87 -1.72
CA PHE A 91 -10.71 -2.33 -2.50
C PHE A 91 -10.61 -3.82 -2.88
N SER A 92 -9.44 -4.29 -3.29
CA SER A 92 -9.24 -5.69 -3.66
C SER A 92 -9.49 -6.61 -2.47
N ALA A 93 -8.89 -6.32 -1.31
CA ALA A 93 -9.06 -7.11 -0.10
C ALA A 93 -10.49 -7.03 0.46
N LEU A 94 -11.19 -5.90 0.32
CA LEU A 94 -12.60 -5.78 0.69
C LEU A 94 -13.49 -6.69 -0.17
N VAL A 95 -13.36 -6.61 -1.49
CA VAL A 95 -14.17 -7.41 -2.44
C VAL A 95 -13.85 -8.90 -2.32
N ILE A 96 -12.57 -9.26 -2.20
CA ILE A 96 -12.14 -10.64 -2.02
C ILE A 96 -12.58 -11.18 -0.65
N GLY A 97 -12.49 -10.38 0.42
CA GLY A 97 -13.00 -10.75 1.73
C GLY A 97 -14.48 -11.10 1.71
N MET A 98 -15.30 -10.27 1.04
CA MET A 98 -16.72 -10.54 0.85
C MET A 98 -16.97 -11.82 0.03
N ARG A 99 -16.20 -12.03 -1.05
CA ARG A 99 -16.32 -13.21 -1.92
C ARG A 99 -16.02 -14.52 -1.19
N PHE A 100 -15.04 -14.50 -0.27
CA PHE A 100 -14.60 -15.69 0.47
C PHE A 100 -15.27 -15.84 1.83
N ASP A 101 -16.26 -14.99 2.16
CA ASP A 101 -16.96 -14.97 3.46
C ASP A 101 -16.00 -14.99 4.66
N VAL A 102 -14.97 -14.15 4.61
CA VAL A 102 -13.93 -14.11 5.65
C VAL A 102 -14.48 -13.60 6.98
N ALA A 103 -13.89 -14.06 8.09
CA ALA A 103 -14.28 -13.65 9.44
C ALA A 103 -14.24 -12.12 9.61
N LYS A 104 -15.17 -11.58 10.42
CA LYS A 104 -15.25 -10.12 10.68
C LYS A 104 -13.94 -9.53 11.22
N SER A 105 -13.14 -10.32 11.94
CA SER A 105 -11.82 -9.94 12.43
C SER A 105 -10.83 -9.58 11.32
N GLU A 106 -10.93 -10.19 10.13
CA GLU A 106 -10.07 -9.89 8.97
C GLU A 106 -10.27 -8.45 8.47
N TYR A 107 -11.47 -7.89 8.64
CA TYR A 107 -11.77 -6.51 8.23
C TYR A 107 -11.18 -5.45 9.18
N ILE A 108 -10.75 -5.84 10.39
CA ILE A 108 -10.03 -4.93 11.29
C ILE A 108 -8.70 -4.53 10.66
N VAL A 109 -8.02 -5.48 10.00
CA VAL A 109 -6.78 -5.22 9.26
C VAL A 109 -7.02 -4.25 8.10
N LEU A 110 -8.14 -4.39 7.39
CA LEU A 110 -8.55 -3.48 6.32
C LEU A 110 -8.72 -2.03 6.80
N LEU A 111 -9.20 -1.80 8.03
CA LEU A 111 -9.31 -0.44 8.58
C LEU A 111 -7.95 0.25 8.72
N LEU A 112 -6.90 -0.50 9.08
CA LEU A 112 -5.55 0.09 9.14
C LEU A 112 -5.08 0.50 7.74
N PHE A 113 -5.26 -0.36 6.74
CA PHE A 113 -4.90 -0.03 5.36
C PHE A 113 -5.72 1.14 4.82
N LEU A 114 -6.98 1.27 5.23
CA LEU A 114 -7.80 2.44 4.91
C LEU A 114 -7.24 3.73 5.50
N LEU A 115 -6.82 3.71 6.77
CA LEU A 115 -6.17 4.86 7.40
C LEU A 115 -4.89 5.23 6.64
N MET A 116 -4.06 4.25 6.30
CA MET A 116 -2.84 4.47 5.52
C MET A 116 -3.16 5.07 4.14
N ALA A 117 -4.18 4.58 3.45
CA ALA A 117 -4.64 5.10 2.16
C ALA A 117 -5.16 6.56 2.26
N ILE A 118 -5.83 6.92 3.36
CA ILE A 118 -6.27 8.31 3.60
C ILE A 118 -5.05 9.21 3.83
N PHE A 119 -4.10 8.78 4.66
CA PHE A 119 -2.88 9.54 4.92
C PHE A 119 -2.04 9.73 3.65
N SER A 120 -1.82 8.65 2.87
CA SER A 120 -1.11 8.74 1.59
C SER A 120 -1.80 9.68 0.62
N HIS A 121 -3.14 9.67 0.58
CA HIS A 121 -3.91 10.54 -0.31
C HIS A 121 -3.76 12.02 0.05
N ILE A 122 -3.76 12.35 1.34
CA ILE A 122 -3.54 13.71 1.79
C ILE A 122 -2.14 14.16 1.37
N VAL A 123 -1.12 13.33 1.62
CA VAL A 123 0.29 13.66 1.35
C VAL A 123 0.59 13.71 -0.16
N SER A 124 -0.11 12.93 -0.99
CA SER A 124 0.11 12.85 -2.44
C SER A 124 -0.39 14.07 -3.24
N ARG A 125 -1.11 15.02 -2.62
CA ARG A 125 -1.71 16.17 -3.33
C ARG A 125 -0.67 17.17 -3.88
N PRO A 126 -0.90 17.76 -5.08
CA PRO A 126 0.05 18.66 -5.74
C PRO A 126 0.42 19.94 -4.97
N LYS A 127 -0.45 20.49 -4.11
CA LYS A 127 -0.12 21.66 -3.28
C LYS A 127 0.91 21.34 -2.18
N LEU A 128 1.04 20.07 -1.80
CA LEU A 128 1.98 19.57 -0.79
C LEU A 128 3.31 19.09 -1.41
N ARG A 129 3.34 18.93 -2.75
CA ARG A 129 4.47 18.53 -3.60
C ARG A 129 5.67 19.47 -3.51
N ARG A 130 5.44 20.80 -3.51
CA ARG A 130 6.51 21.83 -3.52
C ARG A 130 7.40 21.77 -2.27
N TYR A 131 7.01 21.03 -1.24
CA TYR A 131 7.67 21.00 0.06
C TYR A 131 8.47 19.73 0.36
N TYR A 132 8.26 18.64 -0.39
CA TYR A 132 9.06 17.41 -0.27
C TYR A 132 10.17 17.33 -1.32
N TYR A 133 9.95 17.97 -2.46
CA TYR A 133 10.84 17.92 -3.62
C TYR A 133 11.44 19.29 -3.98
N SER A 134 11.37 20.31 -3.10
CA SER A 134 12.06 21.60 -3.33
C SER A 134 13.59 21.49 -3.37
N LYS A 135 14.12 20.28 -3.16
CA LYS A 135 15.55 19.97 -3.23
C LYS A 135 15.97 19.40 -4.60
N PHE A 136 15.02 19.23 -5.53
CA PHE A 136 15.25 18.71 -6.88
C PHE A 136 14.74 19.68 -7.97
N SER A 137 14.60 20.96 -7.62
CA SER A 137 14.41 22.03 -8.60
C SER A 137 15.72 22.79 -8.72
N ASP A 138 16.66 22.16 -9.42
CA ASP A 138 17.73 22.86 -10.14
C ASP A 138 17.29 22.96 -11.60
#